data_AF-A0A7C0X0B0-F1
#
_entry.id   AF-A0A7C0X0B0-F1
#
_cell.length_a   1.000
_cell.length_b   1.000
_cell.length_c   1.000
_cell.angle_alpha   90.00
_cell.angle_beta   90.00
_cell.angle_gamma   90.00
#
_symmetry.space_group_name_H-M   'P 1'
#
loop_
_entity.id
_entity.type
_entity.pdbx_description
1 polymer ?
#
loop_
_entity_poly.entity_id
_entity_poly.type
_entity_poly.pdbx_seq_one_letter_code
_entity_poly.pdbx_strand_id
1 'polypeptide(L)'
;KEDVEKGNIKFNPEKHIFLEEAKKIDPKIEVGKELKIELKEIPKEFGRIASQTAKQVLIQRIREVEKETLYEEFKKKEGEIVSGIVQKVEPKQVIFDLGRTIGTLPKSEQIPNEFYRAGQRLKAYVLKVEKTSKGPEIILSRSYPKFVSKLFELEVPEIQSKQVEIKSIAREPGSRTKIAVFSKVEGIDPIGACVGQRGVRVQAVISELGGEKIDIIEYSEDPEKYIANALSPAKVLEVKILPKNKALAIVPDDQLSLAIGRDGQNVRLAAKLTNWKIDVKSKSQVEKEGLEQET
;
A
#
# COMPACT_ATOMS: atom_id res chain seq x y z
N LYS A 1 27.96 -37.66 14.23
CA LYS A 1 28.70 -37.53 15.52
C LYS A 1 27.82 -37.89 16.73
N GLU A 2 26.49 -37.84 16.65
CA GLU A 2 25.61 -38.22 17.78
C GLU A 2 25.29 -39.72 17.89
N ASP A 3 25.51 -40.53 16.84
CA ASP A 3 25.16 -41.97 16.86
C ASP A 3 26.23 -42.90 17.47
N VAL A 4 27.35 -42.36 17.96
CA VAL A 4 28.48 -43.18 18.43
C VAL A 4 28.41 -43.46 19.94
N GLU A 5 27.63 -42.69 20.71
CA GLU A 5 27.59 -42.82 22.18
C GLU A 5 26.57 -43.83 22.72
N LYS A 6 25.74 -44.44 21.86
CA LYS A 6 24.78 -45.48 22.28
C LYS A 6 24.97 -46.71 21.40
N GLY A 7 25.63 -47.72 21.95
CA GLY A 7 26.09 -48.95 21.27
C GLY A 7 25.00 -49.80 20.62
N ASN A 8 24.43 -49.33 19.52
CA ASN A 8 23.60 -50.08 18.59
C ASN A 8 23.80 -49.55 17.15
N ILE A 9 25.04 -49.60 16.67
CA ILE A 9 25.31 -49.39 15.24
C ILE A 9 24.90 -50.66 14.51
N LYS A 10 23.70 -50.67 13.91
CA LYS A 10 23.26 -51.76 13.04
C LYS A 10 24.16 -51.77 11.80
N PHE A 11 24.89 -52.85 11.58
CA PHE A 11 25.79 -52.99 10.44
C PHE A 11 25.00 -52.83 9.13
N ASN A 12 25.38 -51.85 8.31
CA ASN A 12 24.87 -51.68 6.97
C ASN A 12 26.00 -52.01 5.98
N PRO A 13 25.92 -53.12 5.22
CA PRO A 13 26.96 -53.53 4.30
C PRO A 13 27.23 -52.52 3.17
N GLU A 14 26.31 -51.60 2.88
CA GLU A 14 26.52 -50.55 1.87
C GLU A 14 27.27 -49.33 2.39
N LYS A 15 27.29 -49.13 3.72
CA LYS A 15 27.86 -47.92 4.36
C LYS A 15 28.99 -48.21 5.33
N HIS A 16 29.14 -49.45 5.79
CA HIS A 16 30.15 -49.86 6.75
C HIS A 16 31.07 -50.91 6.13
N ILE A 17 32.37 -50.76 6.40
CA ILE A 17 33.43 -51.69 6.01
C ILE A 17 34.20 -52.10 7.27
N PHE A 18 34.68 -53.34 7.31
CA PHE A 18 35.50 -53.79 8.44
C PHE A 18 36.85 -53.06 8.45
N LEU A 19 37.36 -52.75 9.64
CA LEU A 19 38.61 -52.00 9.82
C LEU A 19 39.80 -52.66 9.09
N GLU A 20 39.85 -53.98 9.06
CA GLU A 20 40.89 -54.75 8.37
C GLU A 20 40.87 -54.54 6.86
N GLU A 21 39.69 -54.41 6.26
CA GLU A 21 39.52 -54.14 4.83
C GLU A 21 39.73 -52.66 4.52
N ALA A 22 39.27 -51.76 5.40
CA ALA A 22 39.48 -50.33 5.27
C ALA A 22 40.97 -49.96 5.29
N LYS A 23 41.77 -50.61 6.15
CA LYS A 23 43.23 -50.42 6.24
C LYS A 23 44.00 -50.84 4.97
N LYS A 24 43.41 -51.68 4.11
CA LYS A 24 44.01 -52.04 2.81
C LYS A 24 43.91 -50.88 1.80
N ILE A 25 42.93 -49.98 1.98
CA ILE A 25 42.68 -48.84 1.10
C ILE A 25 43.36 -47.59 1.66
N ASP A 26 43.20 -47.32 2.96
CA ASP A 26 43.92 -46.27 3.68
C ASP A 26 44.51 -46.83 4.99
N PRO A 27 45.83 -47.06 5.08
CA PRO A 27 46.47 -47.64 6.26
C PRO A 27 46.32 -46.82 7.54
N LYS A 28 45.97 -45.53 7.45
CA LYS A 28 45.86 -44.61 8.60
C LYS A 28 44.43 -44.45 9.11
N ILE A 29 43.47 -45.20 8.57
CA ILE A 29 42.07 -45.09 8.98
C ILE A 29 41.80 -45.74 10.34
N GLU A 30 41.00 -45.06 11.16
CA GLU A 30 40.60 -45.49 12.50
C GLU A 30 39.09 -45.76 12.54
N VAL A 31 38.66 -46.56 13.51
CA VAL A 31 37.24 -46.90 13.70
C VAL A 31 36.43 -45.62 13.90
N GLY A 32 35.36 -45.47 13.13
CA GLY A 32 34.47 -44.31 13.18
C GLY A 32 34.83 -43.16 12.23
N LYS A 33 35.89 -43.27 11.42
CA LYS A 33 36.23 -42.30 10.36
C LYS A 33 35.61 -42.69 9.01
N GLU A 34 35.27 -41.67 8.21
CA GLU A 34 34.74 -41.86 6.86
C GLU A 34 35.85 -42.22 5.86
N LEU A 35 35.71 -43.35 5.18
CA LEU A 35 36.59 -43.75 4.08
C LEU A 35 35.99 -43.24 2.75
N LYS A 36 36.71 -42.38 2.03
CA LYS A 36 36.33 -41.97 0.67
C LYS A 36 36.94 -42.93 -0.34
N ILE A 37 36.10 -43.70 -1.02
CA ILE A 37 36.51 -44.60 -2.09
C ILE A 37 36.26 -43.89 -3.42
N GLU A 38 37.31 -43.66 -4.20
CA GLU A 38 37.17 -43.11 -5.55
C GLU A 38 36.59 -44.18 -6.48
N LEU A 39 35.46 -43.85 -7.11
CA LEU A 39 34.85 -44.71 -8.13
C LEU A 39 35.70 -44.62 -9.41
N LYS A 40 36.30 -45.75 -9.82
CA LYS A 40 37.17 -45.82 -11.01
C LYS A 40 36.43 -45.63 -12.33
N GLU A 41 35.14 -45.95 -12.38
CA GLU A 41 34.29 -45.78 -13.55
C GLU A 41 32.99 -45.08 -13.17
N ILE A 42 32.72 -43.96 -13.82
CA ILE A 42 31.45 -43.24 -13.70
C ILE A 42 30.51 -43.79 -14.78
N PRO A 43 29.37 -44.41 -14.43
CA PRO A 43 28.43 -44.90 -15.43
C PRO A 43 28.03 -43.78 -16.41
N LYS A 44 27.98 -44.04 -17.73
CA LYS A 44 27.63 -42.99 -18.72
C LYS A 44 26.27 -42.33 -18.43
N GLU A 45 25.34 -43.06 -17.85
CA GLU A 45 24.03 -42.56 -17.39
C GLU A 45 24.16 -41.53 -16.26
N PHE A 46 25.17 -41.66 -15.40
CA PHE A 46 25.46 -40.69 -14.34
C PHE A 46 25.79 -39.31 -14.92
N GLY A 47 26.53 -39.25 -16.02
CA GLY A 47 26.85 -37.98 -16.69
C GLY A 47 25.61 -37.24 -17.22
N ARG A 48 24.65 -37.98 -17.79
CA ARG A 48 23.37 -37.42 -18.27
C ARG A 48 22.50 -36.95 -17.11
N ILE A 49 22.35 -37.76 -16.06
CA ILE A 49 21.56 -37.42 -14.88
C ILE A 49 22.20 -36.22 -14.16
N ALA A 50 23.51 -36.24 -13.93
CA ALA A 50 24.25 -35.15 -13.29
C ALA A 50 24.15 -33.84 -14.07
N SER A 51 24.20 -33.88 -15.40
CA SER A 51 24.02 -32.68 -16.24
C SER A 51 22.59 -32.11 -16.15
N GLN A 52 21.56 -32.98 -16.13
CA GLN A 52 20.18 -32.57 -15.96
C GLN A 52 19.92 -31.99 -14.56
N THR A 53 20.45 -32.63 -13.51
CA THR A 53 20.39 -32.14 -12.13
C THR A 53 21.14 -30.82 -11.99
N ALA A 54 22.34 -30.68 -12.55
CA ALA A 54 23.09 -29.43 -12.53
C ALA A 54 22.32 -28.30 -13.23
N LYS A 55 21.70 -28.57 -14.39
CA LYS A 55 20.81 -27.61 -15.07
C LYS A 55 19.64 -27.19 -14.18
N GLN A 56 19.00 -28.15 -13.50
CA GLN A 56 17.87 -27.87 -12.61
C GLN A 56 18.30 -27.02 -11.40
N VAL A 57 19.43 -27.37 -10.76
CA VAL A 57 20.00 -26.61 -9.63
C VAL A 57 20.37 -25.20 -10.07
N LEU A 58 20.99 -25.04 -11.26
CA LEU A 58 21.29 -23.72 -11.83
C LEU A 58 20.03 -22.90 -12.07
N ILE A 59 18.99 -23.48 -12.69
CA ILE A 59 17.72 -22.78 -12.92
C ILE A 59 17.05 -22.39 -11.60
N GLN A 60 17.08 -23.26 -10.59
CA GLN A 60 16.56 -22.94 -9.26
C GLN A 60 17.32 -21.77 -8.63
N ARG A 61 18.65 -21.79 -8.68
CA ARG A 61 19.48 -20.72 -8.11
C ARG A 61 19.31 -19.39 -8.84
N ILE A 62 19.15 -19.41 -10.17
CA ILE A 62 18.79 -18.21 -10.95
C ILE A 62 17.44 -17.64 -10.49
N ARG A 63 16.41 -18.50 -10.35
CA ARG A 63 15.09 -18.07 -9.88
C ARG A 63 15.10 -17.52 -8.45
N GLU A 64 15.94 -18.04 -7.57
CA GLU A 64 16.11 -17.53 -6.20
C GLU A 64 16.69 -16.12 -6.22
N VAL A 65 17.75 -15.89 -7.00
CA VAL A 65 18.37 -14.57 -7.18
C VAL A 65 17.39 -13.58 -7.81
N GLU A 66 16.62 -14.01 -8.83
CA GLU A 66 15.58 -13.17 -9.44
C GLU A 66 14.51 -12.76 -8.42
N LYS A 67 14.01 -13.69 -7.60
CA LYS A 67 13.02 -13.40 -6.55
C LYS A 67 13.54 -12.42 -5.52
N GLU A 68 14.79 -12.56 -5.10
CA GLU A 68 15.42 -11.65 -4.14
C GLU A 68 15.59 -10.25 -4.72
N THR A 69 16.05 -10.16 -5.97
CA THR A 69 16.18 -8.89 -6.69
C THR A 69 14.84 -8.18 -6.84
N LEU A 70 13.79 -8.92 -7.21
CA LEU A 70 12.43 -8.38 -7.31
C LEU A 70 11.91 -7.88 -5.97
N TYR A 71 12.14 -8.63 -4.89
CA TYR A 71 11.75 -8.19 -3.56
C TYR A 71 12.41 -6.86 -3.20
N GLU A 72 13.73 -6.73 -3.38
CA GLU A 72 14.44 -5.50 -3.06
C GLU A 72 13.99 -4.31 -3.90
N GLU A 73 13.72 -4.53 -5.20
CA GLU A 73 13.19 -3.50 -6.09
C GLU A 73 11.82 -2.99 -5.62
N PHE A 74 10.88 -3.91 -5.36
CA PHE A 74 9.52 -3.52 -4.99
C PHE A 74 9.41 -3.07 -3.54
N LYS A 75 10.28 -3.54 -2.64
CA LYS A 75 10.34 -3.05 -1.27
C LYS A 75 10.69 -1.56 -1.22
N LYS A 76 11.55 -1.07 -2.14
CA LYS A 76 11.84 0.36 -2.30
C LYS A 76 10.66 1.15 -2.89
N LYS A 77 9.76 0.48 -3.61
CA LYS A 77 8.54 1.06 -4.20
C LYS A 77 7.34 0.97 -3.26
N GLU A 78 7.50 0.44 -2.04
CA GLU A 78 6.44 0.43 -1.05
C GLU A 78 6.04 1.87 -0.71
N GLY A 79 4.75 2.18 -0.83
CA GLY A 79 4.26 3.53 -0.70
C GLY A 79 4.26 4.38 -1.98
N GLU A 80 4.68 3.82 -3.11
CA GLU A 80 4.64 4.49 -4.42
C GLU A 80 3.50 3.98 -5.31
N ILE A 81 3.22 4.72 -6.38
CA ILE A 81 2.28 4.29 -7.43
C ILE A 81 3.02 3.47 -8.47
N VAL A 82 2.42 2.33 -8.83
CA VAL A 82 2.83 1.51 -9.97
C VAL A 82 1.72 1.47 -11.00
N SER A 83 2.09 1.43 -12.28
CA SER A 83 1.15 1.17 -13.37
C SER A 83 1.23 -0.30 -13.75
N GLY A 84 0.08 -0.95 -13.89
CA GLY A 84 -0.01 -2.35 -14.30
C GLY A 84 -1.21 -2.60 -15.20
N ILE A 85 -1.23 -3.77 -15.81
CA ILE A 85 -2.34 -4.24 -16.64
C ILE A 85 -3.10 -5.30 -15.86
N VAL A 86 -4.41 -5.17 -15.77
CA VAL A 86 -5.26 -6.20 -15.15
C VAL A 86 -5.16 -7.47 -15.99
N GLN A 87 -4.55 -8.51 -15.44
CA GLN A 87 -4.41 -9.80 -16.11
C GLN A 87 -5.66 -10.66 -15.92
N LYS A 88 -6.15 -10.71 -14.68
CA LYS A 88 -7.30 -11.55 -14.30
C LYS A 88 -8.09 -10.91 -13.17
N VAL A 89 -9.42 -11.05 -13.23
CA VAL A 89 -10.34 -10.64 -12.16
C VAL A 89 -10.88 -11.90 -11.51
N GLU A 90 -10.59 -12.10 -10.23
CA GLU A 90 -11.09 -13.20 -9.42
C GLU A 90 -12.09 -12.65 -8.38
N PRO A 91 -12.97 -13.49 -7.79
CA PRO A 91 -13.96 -13.02 -6.83
C PRO A 91 -13.38 -12.32 -5.59
N LYS A 92 -12.17 -12.73 -5.16
CA LYS A 92 -11.52 -12.21 -3.93
C LYS A 92 -10.42 -11.19 -4.19
N GLN A 93 -9.89 -11.13 -5.40
CA GLN A 93 -8.73 -10.30 -5.74
C GLN A 93 -8.66 -10.03 -7.25
N VAL A 94 -7.99 -8.94 -7.61
CA VAL A 94 -7.63 -8.66 -9.00
C VAL A 94 -6.13 -8.85 -9.15
N ILE A 95 -5.72 -9.54 -10.21
CA ILE A 95 -4.33 -9.84 -10.51
C ILE A 95 -3.83 -8.82 -11.54
N PHE A 96 -2.78 -8.10 -11.18
CA PHE A 96 -2.12 -7.10 -12.01
C PHE A 96 -0.79 -7.64 -12.53
N ASP A 97 -0.55 -7.46 -13.82
CA ASP A 97 0.78 -7.60 -14.42
C ASP A 97 1.53 -6.26 -14.30
N LEU A 98 2.65 -6.28 -13.58
CA LEU A 98 3.55 -5.14 -13.39
C LEU A 98 4.76 -5.20 -14.34
N GLY A 99 4.72 -6.07 -15.35
CA GLY A 99 5.73 -6.30 -16.38
C GLY A 99 6.82 -7.28 -15.95
N ARG A 100 7.36 -7.14 -14.74
CA ARG A 100 8.39 -8.05 -14.18
C ARG A 100 7.84 -9.11 -13.24
N THR A 101 6.70 -8.83 -12.62
CA THR A 101 6.08 -9.65 -11.59
C THR A 101 4.59 -9.33 -11.52
N ILE A 102 3.88 -10.08 -10.71
CA ILE A 102 2.45 -9.97 -10.51
C ILE A 102 2.18 -9.22 -9.19
N GLY A 103 1.25 -8.27 -9.23
CA GLY A 103 0.66 -7.65 -8.05
C GLY A 103 -0.75 -8.19 -7.78
N THR A 104 -1.13 -8.25 -6.52
CA THR A 104 -2.47 -8.65 -6.09
C THR A 104 -3.21 -7.44 -5.52
N LEU A 105 -4.45 -7.21 -5.95
CA LEU A 105 -5.33 -6.17 -5.43
C LEU A 105 -6.51 -6.86 -4.70
N PRO A 106 -6.42 -7.05 -3.37
CA PRO A 106 -7.45 -7.72 -2.58
C PRO A 106 -8.79 -6.98 -2.63
N LYS A 107 -9.91 -7.69 -2.44
CA LYS A 107 -11.25 -7.08 -2.47
C LYS A 107 -11.45 -5.95 -1.47
N SER A 108 -10.80 -6.02 -0.30
CA SER A 108 -10.82 -4.96 0.73
C SER A 108 -10.09 -3.69 0.30
N GLU A 109 -9.12 -3.81 -0.61
CA GLU A 109 -8.28 -2.72 -1.09
C GLU A 109 -8.76 -2.16 -2.45
N GLN A 110 -9.87 -2.68 -2.97
CA GLN A 110 -10.53 -2.20 -4.17
C GLN A 110 -11.48 -1.04 -3.86
N ILE A 111 -11.67 -0.15 -4.82
CA ILE A 111 -12.77 0.81 -4.79
C ILE A 111 -14.09 0.04 -5.02
N PRO A 112 -15.10 0.13 -4.11
CA PRO A 112 -16.29 -0.73 -4.15
C PRO A 112 -17.10 -0.72 -5.45
N ASN A 113 -17.17 0.43 -6.12
CA ASN A 113 -17.97 0.65 -7.34
C ASN A 113 -17.12 0.66 -8.63
N GLU A 114 -15.84 0.30 -8.53
CA GLU A 114 -14.95 0.28 -9.68
C GLU A 114 -15.00 -1.08 -10.40
N PHE A 115 -15.15 -1.03 -11.72
CA PHE A 115 -15.16 -2.22 -12.56
C PHE A 115 -13.79 -2.47 -13.18
N TYR A 116 -13.17 -3.59 -12.80
CA TYR A 116 -11.92 -4.04 -13.37
C TYR A 116 -12.18 -4.94 -14.58
N ARG A 117 -11.46 -4.71 -15.68
CA ARG A 117 -11.53 -5.55 -16.89
C ARG A 117 -10.16 -6.09 -17.25
N ALA A 118 -10.09 -7.34 -17.69
CA ALA A 118 -8.84 -7.89 -18.21
C ALA A 118 -8.33 -7.03 -19.40
N GLY A 119 -7.02 -6.78 -19.44
CA GLY A 119 -6.36 -5.89 -20.40
C GLY A 119 -6.44 -4.40 -20.05
N GLN A 120 -7.19 -3.99 -19.03
CA GLN A 120 -7.26 -2.60 -18.60
C GLN A 120 -5.95 -2.19 -17.92
N ARG A 121 -5.39 -1.05 -18.33
CA ARG A 121 -4.25 -0.43 -17.64
C ARG A 121 -4.75 0.50 -16.54
N LEU A 122 -4.28 0.29 -15.32
CA LEU A 122 -4.64 1.09 -14.15
C LEU A 122 -3.40 1.37 -13.30
N LYS A 123 -3.44 2.47 -12.54
CA LYS A 123 -2.45 2.74 -11.49
C LYS A 123 -2.89 2.09 -10.18
N ALA A 124 -1.96 1.72 -9.32
CA ALA A 124 -2.27 1.26 -7.98
C ALA A 124 -1.17 1.66 -7.01
N TYR A 125 -1.54 1.85 -5.75
CA TYR A 125 -0.61 2.11 -4.66
C TYR A 125 -0.01 0.79 -4.18
N VAL A 126 1.31 0.71 -4.03
CA VAL A 126 1.96 -0.45 -3.41
C VAL A 126 1.76 -0.35 -1.90
N LEU A 127 0.80 -1.12 -1.37
CA LEU A 127 0.44 -1.10 0.04
C LEU A 127 1.51 -1.76 0.90
N LYS A 128 1.94 -2.97 0.50
CA LYS A 128 2.96 -3.75 1.20
C LYS A 128 3.60 -4.77 0.27
N VAL A 129 4.85 -5.12 0.57
CA VAL A 129 5.60 -6.15 -0.15
C VAL A 129 6.10 -7.19 0.85
N GLU A 130 5.63 -8.42 0.70
CA GLU A 130 5.88 -9.54 1.63
C GLU A 130 6.74 -10.62 0.97
N LYS A 131 7.67 -11.22 1.72
CA LYS A 131 8.42 -12.40 1.26
C LYS A 131 7.58 -13.64 1.55
N THR A 132 7.20 -14.38 0.52
CA THR A 132 6.54 -15.69 0.68
C THR A 132 7.44 -16.80 0.15
N SER A 133 7.13 -18.06 0.46
CA SER A 133 7.84 -19.24 -0.07
C SER A 133 7.78 -19.32 -1.60
N LYS A 134 6.77 -18.71 -2.22
CA LYS A 134 6.60 -18.68 -3.68
C LYS A 134 7.35 -17.52 -4.34
N GLY A 135 7.71 -16.48 -3.60
CA GLY A 135 8.36 -15.26 -4.10
C GLY A 135 7.85 -14.00 -3.39
N PRO A 136 8.27 -12.81 -3.83
CA PRO A 136 7.71 -11.57 -3.31
C PRO A 136 6.23 -11.45 -3.73
N GLU A 137 5.36 -11.25 -2.75
CA GLU A 137 3.96 -10.89 -2.98
C GLU A 137 3.80 -9.38 -2.83
N ILE A 138 3.32 -8.73 -3.90
CA ILE A 138 3.13 -7.28 -3.96
C ILE A 138 1.65 -7.01 -3.82
N ILE A 139 1.26 -6.48 -2.66
CA ILE A 139 -0.12 -6.18 -2.34
C ILE A 139 -0.37 -4.72 -2.70
N LEU A 140 -1.31 -4.54 -3.61
CA LEU A 140 -1.72 -3.26 -4.16
C LEU A 140 -2.99 -2.76 -3.47
N SER A 141 -3.19 -1.45 -3.51
CA SER A 141 -4.41 -0.80 -3.07
C SER A 141 -4.82 0.32 -4.01
N ARG A 142 -6.14 0.47 -4.19
CA ARG A 142 -6.75 1.65 -4.82
C ARG A 142 -7.68 2.38 -3.85
N SER A 143 -8.06 1.76 -2.73
CA SER A 143 -8.90 2.37 -1.69
C SER A 143 -8.11 3.16 -0.64
N TYR A 144 -6.81 2.88 -0.46
CA TYR A 144 -6.00 3.52 0.57
C TYR A 144 -5.86 5.05 0.37
N PRO A 145 -5.98 5.89 1.41
CA PRO A 145 -5.95 7.35 1.26
C PRO A 145 -4.69 7.93 0.61
N LYS A 146 -3.51 7.36 0.88
CA LYS A 146 -2.25 7.85 0.29
C LYS A 146 -2.16 7.63 -1.22
N PHE A 147 -3.02 6.79 -1.80
CA PHE A 147 -3.14 6.69 -3.26
C PHE A 147 -3.51 8.05 -3.86
N VAL A 148 -4.43 8.79 -3.22
CA VAL A 148 -4.82 10.13 -3.66
C VAL A 148 -3.65 11.10 -3.54
N SER A 149 -2.90 11.07 -2.42
CA SER A 149 -1.69 11.91 -2.26
C SER A 149 -0.72 11.71 -3.41
N LYS A 150 -0.44 10.46 -3.74
CA LYS A 150 0.52 10.09 -4.77
C LYS A 150 0.03 10.42 -6.18
N LEU A 151 -1.28 10.35 -6.43
CA LEU A 151 -1.84 10.81 -7.71
C LEU A 151 -1.68 12.32 -7.88
N PHE A 152 -1.93 13.10 -6.83
CA PHE A 152 -1.68 14.55 -6.86
C PHE A 152 -0.19 14.87 -6.99
N GLU A 153 0.70 14.12 -6.35
CA GLU A 153 2.15 14.29 -6.51
C GLU A 153 2.61 14.08 -7.96
N LEU A 154 1.98 13.17 -8.71
CA LEU A 154 2.25 12.97 -10.13
C LEU A 154 1.68 14.07 -11.03
N GLU A 155 0.54 14.65 -10.66
CA GLU A 155 -0.21 15.60 -11.49
C GLU A 155 0.15 17.08 -11.21
N VAL A 156 0.63 17.39 -10.00
CA VAL A 156 0.87 18.74 -9.50
C VAL A 156 2.37 18.96 -9.23
N PRO A 157 3.10 19.67 -10.11
CA PRO A 157 4.53 19.95 -9.95
C PRO A 157 4.89 20.67 -8.64
N GLU A 158 4.00 21.50 -8.13
CA GLU A 158 4.17 22.25 -6.89
C GLU A 158 4.19 21.32 -5.66
N ILE A 159 3.46 20.19 -5.71
CA ILE A 159 3.52 19.15 -4.68
C ILE A 159 4.82 18.35 -4.81
N GLN A 160 5.21 17.99 -6.03
CA GLN A 160 6.45 17.25 -6.29
C GLN A 160 7.69 18.02 -5.81
N SER A 161 7.71 19.34 -6.03
CA SER A 161 8.77 20.26 -5.57
C SER A 161 8.64 20.69 -4.10
N LYS A 162 7.65 20.15 -3.37
CA LYS A 162 7.37 20.42 -1.94
C LYS A 162 7.05 21.89 -1.63
N GLN A 163 6.64 22.68 -2.63
CA GLN A 163 6.16 24.05 -2.45
C GLN A 163 4.74 24.04 -1.86
N VAL A 164 3.92 23.10 -2.31
CA VAL A 164 2.59 22.80 -1.76
C VAL A 164 2.65 21.44 -1.06
N GLU A 165 2.02 21.33 0.11
CA GLU A 165 1.97 20.11 0.90
C GLU A 165 0.52 19.70 1.17
N ILE A 166 0.21 18.40 1.01
CA ILE A 166 -1.06 17.84 1.45
C ILE A 166 -0.94 17.51 2.94
N LYS A 167 -1.64 18.28 3.79
CA LYS A 167 -1.58 18.16 5.26
C LYS A 167 -2.41 17.01 5.79
N SER A 168 -3.60 16.79 5.24
CA SER A 168 -4.45 15.66 5.62
C SER A 168 -5.41 15.26 4.49
N ILE A 169 -5.91 14.03 4.60
CA ILE A 169 -6.85 13.44 3.65
C ILE A 169 -7.92 12.68 4.42
N ALA A 170 -9.18 12.94 4.09
CA ALA A 170 -10.32 12.14 4.52
C ALA A 170 -10.99 11.56 3.30
N ARG A 171 -11.07 10.23 3.21
CA ARG A 171 -11.50 9.51 2.01
C ARG A 171 -12.61 8.51 2.32
N GLU A 172 -13.65 8.55 1.49
CA GLU A 172 -14.64 7.49 1.33
C GLU A 172 -14.52 6.96 -0.12
N PRO A 173 -13.77 5.85 -0.32
CA PRO A 173 -13.34 5.40 -1.65
C PRO A 173 -14.50 5.18 -2.63
N GLY A 174 -14.36 5.71 -3.84
CA GLY A 174 -15.37 5.62 -4.90
C GLY A 174 -16.58 6.52 -4.72
N SER A 175 -16.59 7.35 -3.68
CA SER A 175 -17.66 8.32 -3.42
C SER A 175 -17.11 9.74 -3.35
N ARG A 176 -16.37 10.07 -2.27
CA ARG A 176 -15.88 11.42 -2.05
C ARG A 176 -14.62 11.44 -1.18
N THR A 177 -13.70 12.33 -1.51
CA THR A 177 -12.49 12.61 -0.75
C THR A 177 -12.38 14.10 -0.49
N LYS A 178 -11.97 14.47 0.73
CA LYS A 178 -11.49 15.81 1.05
C LYS A 178 -9.98 15.77 1.23
N ILE A 179 -9.27 16.72 0.63
CA ILE A 179 -7.84 16.92 0.84
C ILE A 179 -7.59 18.34 1.36
N ALA A 180 -6.77 18.45 2.40
CA ALA A 180 -6.32 19.72 2.95
C ALA A 180 -4.92 20.04 2.45
N VAL A 181 -4.76 21.20 1.79
CA VAL A 181 -3.51 21.61 1.15
C VAL A 181 -2.99 22.91 1.75
N PHE A 182 -1.67 23.03 1.86
CA PHE A 182 -0.98 24.19 2.42
C PHE A 182 0.16 24.60 1.50
N SER A 183 0.36 25.91 1.28
CA SER A 183 1.53 26.41 0.58
C SER A 183 2.63 26.80 1.56
N LYS A 184 3.85 26.32 1.34
CA LYS A 184 5.05 26.73 2.08
C LYS A 184 5.69 28.00 1.53
N VAL A 185 5.28 28.41 0.32
CA VAL A 185 5.86 29.53 -0.41
C VAL A 185 4.80 30.62 -0.54
N GLU A 186 5.14 31.82 -0.11
CA GLU A 186 4.28 32.99 -0.28
C GLU A 186 4.03 33.27 -1.76
N GLY A 187 2.80 33.63 -2.11
CA GLY A 187 2.41 33.92 -3.49
C GLY A 187 1.97 32.71 -4.32
N ILE A 188 2.08 31.48 -3.78
CA ILE A 188 1.51 30.28 -4.41
C ILE A 188 0.17 29.94 -3.75
N ASP A 189 -0.90 29.94 -4.55
CA ASP A 189 -2.20 29.44 -4.13
C ASP A 189 -2.21 27.90 -4.17
N PRO A 190 -2.32 27.21 -3.01
CA PRO A 190 -2.29 25.75 -2.96
C PRO A 190 -3.53 25.11 -3.59
N ILE A 191 -4.70 25.76 -3.53
CA ILE A 191 -5.93 25.26 -4.16
C ILE A 191 -5.79 25.37 -5.67
N GLY A 192 -5.44 26.56 -6.18
CA GLY A 192 -5.23 26.81 -7.60
C GLY A 192 -4.19 25.88 -8.22
N ALA A 193 -3.09 25.61 -7.52
CA ALA A 193 -2.08 24.65 -7.96
C ALA A 193 -2.63 23.23 -8.14
N CYS A 194 -3.46 22.75 -7.21
CA CYS A 194 -4.03 21.41 -7.26
C CYS A 194 -5.19 21.27 -8.25
N VAL A 195 -5.99 22.33 -8.43
CA VAL A 195 -7.10 22.37 -9.39
C VAL A 195 -6.56 22.47 -10.82
N GLY A 196 -5.55 23.32 -11.03
CA GLY A 196 -5.02 23.62 -12.37
C GLY A 196 -5.98 24.46 -13.20
N GLN A 197 -5.55 24.86 -14.40
CA GLN A 197 -6.38 25.66 -15.31
C GLN A 197 -7.70 24.93 -15.61
N ARG A 198 -8.83 25.57 -15.32
CA ARG A 198 -10.19 25.01 -15.50
C ARG A 198 -10.39 23.63 -14.86
N GLY A 199 -9.63 23.29 -13.82
CA GLY A 199 -9.77 22.01 -13.12
C GLY A 199 -9.08 20.82 -13.81
N VAL A 200 -8.26 21.03 -14.84
CA VAL A 200 -7.67 19.92 -15.62
C VAL A 200 -6.91 18.92 -14.74
N ARG A 201 -6.12 19.39 -13.77
CA ARG A 201 -5.31 18.53 -12.90
C ARG A 201 -6.20 17.69 -11.97
N VAL A 202 -7.13 18.33 -11.25
CA VAL A 202 -8.05 17.60 -10.36
C VAL A 202 -8.95 16.63 -11.15
N GLN A 203 -9.38 16.98 -12.36
CA GLN A 203 -10.18 16.09 -13.21
C GLN A 203 -9.40 14.84 -13.66
N ALA A 204 -8.10 14.97 -13.93
CA ALA A 204 -7.25 13.82 -14.23
C ALA A 204 -7.19 12.83 -13.06
N VAL A 205 -7.06 13.34 -11.83
CA VAL A 205 -7.10 12.51 -10.61
C VAL A 205 -8.48 11.88 -10.39
N ILE A 206 -9.57 12.64 -10.55
CA ILE A 206 -10.96 12.13 -10.46
C ILE A 206 -11.19 11.00 -11.47
N SER A 207 -10.70 11.16 -12.71
CA SER A 207 -10.82 10.15 -13.76
C SER A 207 -10.07 8.87 -13.40
N GLU A 208 -8.85 8.98 -12.88
CA GLU A 208 -8.07 7.83 -12.42
C GLU A 208 -8.75 7.11 -11.23
N LEU A 209 -9.51 7.80 -10.39
CA LEU A 209 -10.27 7.22 -9.27
C LEU A 209 -11.67 6.71 -9.66
N GLY A 210 -12.00 6.66 -10.94
CA GLY A 210 -13.29 6.15 -11.41
C GLY A 210 -14.46 7.08 -11.11
N GLY A 211 -14.24 8.39 -11.03
CA GLY A 211 -15.28 9.40 -10.79
C GLY A 211 -15.52 9.75 -9.33
N GLU A 212 -14.64 9.33 -8.41
CA GLU A 212 -14.65 9.76 -7.01
C GLU A 212 -14.56 11.30 -6.92
N LYS A 213 -15.51 11.95 -6.23
CA LYS A 213 -15.51 13.42 -6.10
C LYS A 213 -14.39 13.87 -5.16
N ILE A 214 -13.67 14.93 -5.51
CA ILE A 214 -12.58 15.47 -4.67
C ILE A 214 -12.88 16.93 -4.33
N ASP A 215 -12.92 17.23 -3.03
CA ASP A 215 -12.89 18.60 -2.52
C ASP A 215 -11.47 18.94 -2.08
N ILE A 216 -10.95 20.06 -2.56
CA ILE A 216 -9.63 20.59 -2.21
C ILE A 216 -9.88 21.81 -1.33
N ILE A 217 -9.36 21.79 -0.11
CA ILE A 217 -9.58 22.86 0.88
C ILE A 217 -8.25 23.36 1.42
N GLU A 218 -8.19 24.64 1.73
CA GLU A 218 -7.00 25.26 2.32
C GLU A 218 -6.88 24.83 3.79
N TYR A 219 -5.71 24.28 4.13
CA TYR A 219 -5.35 24.00 5.51
C TYR A 219 -5.08 25.30 6.27
N SER A 220 -5.48 25.34 7.54
CA SER A 220 -5.19 26.44 8.45
C SER A 220 -4.71 25.87 9.80
N GLU A 221 -3.76 26.54 10.43
CA GLU A 221 -3.35 26.22 11.80
C GLU A 221 -4.41 26.65 12.82
N ASP A 222 -5.15 27.70 12.50
CA ASP A 222 -6.34 28.10 13.27
C ASP A 222 -7.46 27.06 13.05
N PRO A 223 -7.91 26.34 14.11
CA PRO A 223 -8.92 25.30 14.01
C PRO A 223 -10.27 25.83 13.55
N GLU A 224 -10.66 27.06 13.90
CA GLU A 224 -11.94 27.63 13.48
C GLU A 224 -12.00 27.79 11.96
N LYS A 225 -11.00 28.48 11.41
CA LYS A 225 -10.83 28.63 9.97
C LYS A 225 -10.69 27.27 9.27
N TYR A 226 -9.95 26.33 9.85
CA TYR A 226 -9.74 25.02 9.23
C TYR A 226 -11.02 24.19 9.16
N ILE A 227 -11.82 24.18 10.23
CA ILE A 227 -13.12 23.51 10.28
C ILE A 227 -14.11 24.16 9.32
N ALA A 228 -14.14 25.50 9.27
CA ALA A 228 -14.96 26.24 8.31
C ALA A 228 -14.61 25.85 6.86
N ASN A 229 -13.32 25.83 6.52
CA ASN A 229 -12.83 25.40 5.21
C ASN A 229 -13.20 23.93 4.91
N ALA A 230 -13.08 23.03 5.89
CA ALA A 230 -13.37 21.61 5.71
C ALA A 230 -14.84 21.30 5.41
N LEU A 231 -15.77 22.17 5.82
CA LEU A 231 -17.20 22.06 5.52
C LEU A 231 -17.58 22.54 4.11
N SER A 232 -16.65 23.12 3.36
CA SER A 232 -16.80 23.48 1.94
C SER A 232 -17.41 22.30 1.14
N PRO A 233 -18.43 22.54 0.30
CA PRO A 233 -18.84 23.83 -0.27
C PRO A 233 -19.83 24.66 0.58
N ALA A 234 -20.28 24.16 1.74
CA ALA A 234 -21.22 24.91 2.58
C ALA A 234 -20.55 26.13 3.20
N LYS A 235 -21.24 27.29 3.16
CA LYS A 235 -20.75 28.51 3.81
C LYS A 235 -21.02 28.44 5.32
N VAL A 236 -19.96 28.61 6.10
CA VAL A 236 -20.01 28.65 7.56
C VAL A 236 -19.99 30.10 8.02
N LEU A 237 -20.88 30.45 8.96
CA LEU A 237 -20.95 31.78 9.56
C LEU A 237 -19.95 31.91 10.70
N GLU A 238 -19.91 30.90 11.56
CA GLU A 238 -19.11 30.89 12.79
C GLU A 238 -18.75 29.44 13.16
N VAL A 239 -17.57 29.25 13.75
CA VAL A 239 -17.18 27.98 14.37
C VAL A 239 -16.84 28.25 15.82
N LYS A 240 -17.57 27.63 16.75
CA LYS A 240 -17.28 27.69 18.19
C LYS A 240 -16.48 26.46 18.61
N ILE A 241 -15.28 26.67 19.12
CA ILE A 241 -14.44 25.62 19.66
C ILE A 241 -14.92 25.23 21.06
N LEU A 242 -15.09 23.93 21.28
CA LEU A 242 -15.56 23.35 22.54
C LEU A 242 -14.48 22.41 23.12
N PRO A 243 -14.52 22.12 24.44
CA PRO A 243 -13.58 21.19 25.07
C PRO A 243 -13.59 19.79 24.44
N LYS A 244 -12.44 19.09 24.51
CA LYS A 244 -12.24 17.71 24.03
C LYS A 244 -12.38 17.55 22.50
N ASN A 245 -11.79 18.47 21.74
CA ASN A 245 -11.80 18.49 20.27
C ASN A 245 -13.22 18.43 19.68
N LYS A 246 -14.14 19.17 20.29
CA LYS A 246 -15.50 19.35 19.77
C LYS A 246 -15.62 20.75 19.17
N ALA A 247 -16.42 20.89 18.13
CA ALA A 247 -16.69 22.17 17.52
C ALA A 247 -18.16 22.25 17.10
N LEU A 248 -18.76 23.42 17.27
CA LEU A 248 -20.08 23.74 16.76
C LEU A 248 -19.92 24.68 15.57
N ALA A 249 -20.25 24.20 14.36
CA ALA A 249 -20.28 25.02 13.16
C ALA A 249 -21.70 25.55 12.94
N ILE A 250 -21.82 26.88 12.87
CA ILE A 250 -23.07 27.58 12.63
C ILE A 250 -23.12 27.95 11.15
N VAL A 251 -24.19 27.53 10.47
CA VAL A 251 -24.40 27.79 9.04
C VAL A 251 -25.71 28.52 8.81
N PRO A 252 -25.90 29.18 7.66
CA PRO A 252 -27.21 29.66 7.25
C PRO A 252 -28.23 28.51 7.14
N ASP A 253 -29.51 28.78 7.39
CA ASP A 253 -30.57 27.76 7.35
C ASP A 253 -30.67 27.03 6.01
N ASP A 254 -30.43 27.72 4.89
CA ASP A 254 -30.39 27.14 3.54
C ASP A 254 -29.16 26.24 3.30
N GLN A 255 -28.09 26.44 4.07
CA GLN A 255 -26.84 25.67 3.94
C GLN A 255 -26.79 24.45 4.86
N LEU A 256 -27.72 24.31 5.81
CA LEU A 256 -27.69 23.23 6.81
C LEU A 256 -27.63 21.84 6.15
N SER A 257 -28.50 21.59 5.17
CA SER A 257 -28.53 20.31 4.45
C SER A 257 -27.23 20.05 3.68
N LEU A 258 -26.65 21.09 3.07
CA LEU A 258 -25.39 20.99 2.32
C LEU A 258 -24.19 20.72 3.25
N ALA A 259 -24.16 21.40 4.40
CA ALA A 259 -23.10 21.26 5.40
C ALA A 259 -23.08 19.86 6.01
N ILE A 260 -24.24 19.27 6.30
CA ILE A 260 -24.37 17.88 6.75
C ILE A 260 -23.98 16.93 5.59
N GLY A 261 -24.53 17.19 4.40
CA GLY A 261 -24.39 16.35 3.21
C GLY A 261 -25.25 15.09 3.27
N ARG A 262 -25.36 14.39 2.12
CA ARG A 262 -26.10 13.12 2.03
C ARG A 262 -25.56 12.11 3.04
N ASP A 263 -26.45 11.56 3.88
CA ASP A 263 -26.11 10.59 4.95
C ASP A 263 -25.00 11.08 5.91
N GLY A 264 -24.92 12.41 6.11
CA GLY A 264 -23.89 13.03 6.94
C GLY A 264 -22.47 12.96 6.35
N GLN A 265 -22.33 12.65 5.07
CA GLN A 265 -21.02 12.43 4.45
C GLN A 265 -20.11 13.65 4.55
N ASN A 266 -20.63 14.87 4.33
CA ASN A 266 -19.79 16.07 4.30
C ASN A 266 -19.21 16.37 5.67
N VAL A 267 -20.05 16.39 6.71
CA VAL A 267 -19.61 16.60 8.10
C VAL A 267 -18.71 15.46 8.59
N ARG A 268 -18.97 14.21 8.20
CA ARG A 268 -18.13 13.05 8.57
C ARG A 268 -16.75 13.11 7.94
N LEU A 269 -16.65 13.52 6.67
CA LEU A 269 -15.37 13.73 6.01
C LEU A 269 -14.63 14.93 6.61
N ALA A 270 -15.31 16.04 6.89
CA ALA A 270 -14.71 17.20 7.55
C ALA A 270 -14.16 16.82 8.94
N ALA A 271 -14.91 16.09 9.74
CA ALA A 271 -14.51 15.61 11.06
C ALA A 271 -13.26 14.70 10.99
N LYS A 272 -13.21 13.78 10.02
CA LYS A 272 -12.03 12.94 9.77
C LYS A 272 -10.82 13.76 9.30
N LEU A 273 -11.05 14.79 8.48
CA LEU A 273 -10.00 15.60 7.87
C LEU A 273 -9.30 16.49 8.90
N THR A 274 -10.09 17.08 9.80
CA THR A 274 -9.60 18.00 10.84
C THR A 274 -9.25 17.29 12.14
N ASN A 275 -9.72 16.05 12.33
CA ASN A 275 -9.65 15.31 13.59
C ASN A 275 -10.46 15.98 14.74
N TRP A 276 -11.57 16.64 14.39
CA TRP A 276 -12.52 17.24 15.32
C TRP A 276 -13.88 16.55 15.25
N LYS A 277 -14.60 16.55 16.37
CA LYS A 277 -16.03 16.22 16.40
C LYS A 277 -16.82 17.48 16.06
N ILE A 278 -17.40 17.53 14.87
CA ILE A 278 -18.09 18.71 14.36
C ILE A 278 -19.60 18.48 14.42
N ASP A 279 -20.29 19.29 15.20
CA ASP A 279 -21.74 19.42 15.16
C ASP A 279 -22.11 20.62 14.30
N VAL A 280 -23.12 20.49 13.45
CA VAL A 280 -23.58 21.56 12.54
C VAL A 280 -24.98 21.98 12.92
N LYS A 281 -25.20 23.27 13.16
CA LYS A 281 -26.51 23.87 13.44
C LYS A 281 -26.77 25.05 12.53
N SER A 282 -28.05 25.31 12.23
CA SER A 282 -28.42 26.54 11.57
C SER A 282 -28.49 27.71 12.55
N LYS A 283 -28.36 28.93 12.04
CA LYS A 283 -28.48 30.15 12.86
C LYS A 283 -29.79 30.16 13.67
N SER A 284 -30.92 29.86 13.02
CA SER A 284 -32.23 29.80 13.69
C SER A 284 -32.31 28.74 14.80
N GLN A 285 -31.55 27.64 14.70
CA GLN A 285 -31.50 26.62 15.75
C GLN A 285 -30.73 27.13 16.98
N VAL A 286 -29.61 27.83 16.76
CA VAL A 286 -28.79 28.40 17.84
C VAL A 286 -29.54 29.50 18.59
N GLU A 287 -30.24 30.39 17.86
CA GLU A 287 -31.06 31.46 18.44
C GLU A 287 -32.19 30.90 19.32
N LYS A 288 -32.85 29.81 18.89
CA LYS A 288 -33.92 29.14 19.66
C LYS A 288 -33.41 28.46 20.92
N GLU A 289 -32.18 27.96 20.92
CA GLU A 289 -31.58 27.26 22.04
C GLU A 289 -30.92 28.20 23.05
N GLY A 290 -30.90 29.51 22.81
CA GLY A 290 -30.35 30.51 23.74
C GLY A 290 -28.82 30.46 23.86
N LEU A 291 -28.12 29.83 22.90
CA LEU A 291 -26.66 29.65 22.91
C LEU A 291 -25.85 30.91 22.53
N GLU A 292 -26.47 32.08 22.57
CA GLU A 292 -25.81 33.37 22.31
C GLU A 292 -25.24 34.04 23.57
N GLN A 293 -25.47 33.51 24.77
CA GLN A 293 -24.97 34.12 26.01
C GLN A 293 -24.01 33.19 26.75
N GLU A 294 -22.74 33.25 26.38
CA GLU A 294 -21.60 33.07 27.29
C GLU A 294 -20.38 33.60 26.52
N THR A 295 -20.18 34.93 26.64
CA THR A 295 -18.97 35.64 26.20
C THR A 295 -17.92 35.57 27.29
#